data_AF-A0A9P7M5H9-F1
#
_entry.id   AF-A0A9P7M5H9-F1
#
_cell.length_a   1.000
_cell.length_b   1.000
_cell.length_c   1.000
_cell.angle_alpha   90.00
_cell.angle_beta   90.00
_cell.angle_gamma   90.00
#
_symmetry.space_group_name_H-M   'P 1'
#
loop_
_entity.id
_entity.type
_entity.pdbx_description
1 polymer ?
#
loop_
_entity_poly.entity_id
_entity_poly.type
_entity_poly.pdbx_seq_one_letter_code
_entity_poly.pdbx_strand_id
1 'polypeptide(L)'
;MAEFTTPGETDRVLELLRCVDLEYPDGELLECFLRDSKDPLQTARYILGRCSAEGDALDLATLLFDWKRLISVFTYDGSRHPSRDQTIISMIRKRDRGRCCLTGLGHSVWDPLIVVPLLPTEGFQIDKELHELLGIFIGPSLLDWLLLKAASLRPEQNHWLVRRSAAAALAQGFFRFIFEDGLQHGWRHNFAIHHKEGPILSACSFHRLRRFSCR
;
A
#
# COMPACT_ATOMS: atom_id res chain seq x y z
N MET A 1 10.51 22.07 29.38
CA MET A 1 9.95 22.80 28.22
C MET A 1 8.93 21.89 27.56
N ALA A 2 7.65 22.23 27.66
CA ALA A 2 6.57 21.45 27.06
C ALA A 2 6.39 21.89 25.60
N GLU A 3 6.52 20.94 24.67
CA GLU A 3 6.21 21.12 23.26
C GLU A 3 4.69 21.28 23.11
N PHE A 4 4.23 22.47 22.72
CA PHE A 4 2.86 22.70 22.32
C PHE A 4 2.61 22.00 20.99
N THR A 5 2.01 20.81 21.04
CA THR A 5 1.46 20.13 19.88
C THR A 5 0.21 20.90 19.46
N THR A 6 0.24 21.63 18.35
CA THR A 6 -0.93 22.36 17.83
C THR A 6 -2.01 21.37 17.37
N PRO A 7 -3.20 21.32 17.99
CA PRO A 7 -4.36 20.53 17.53
C PRO A 7 -5.02 21.12 16.26
N GLY A 8 -4.27 21.80 15.39
CA GLY A 8 -4.84 22.83 14.51
C GLY A 8 -5.13 22.40 13.06
N GLU A 9 -4.31 21.53 12.47
CA GLU A 9 -4.36 21.28 11.02
C GLU A 9 -4.98 19.92 10.68
N THR A 10 -4.56 18.85 11.35
CA THR A 10 -5.15 17.51 11.15
C THR A 10 -6.63 17.48 11.53
N ASP A 11 -7.01 18.07 12.66
CA ASP A 11 -8.41 18.13 13.10
C ASP A 11 -9.26 18.98 12.16
N ARG A 12 -8.70 20.09 11.65
CA ARG A 12 -9.35 20.94 10.65
C ARG A 12 -9.62 20.21 9.33
N VAL A 13 -8.69 19.37 8.88
CA VAL A 13 -8.92 18.54 7.69
C VAL A 13 -9.97 17.46 7.97
N LEU A 14 -9.94 16.82 9.13
CA LEU A 14 -10.97 15.84 9.50
C LEU A 14 -12.37 16.48 9.56
N GLU A 15 -12.48 17.71 10.06
CA GLU A 15 -13.73 18.47 10.04
C GLU A 15 -14.17 18.79 8.61
N LEU A 16 -13.24 19.25 7.75
CA LEU A 16 -13.50 19.47 6.32
C LEU A 16 -14.05 18.21 5.65
N LEU A 17 -13.38 17.05 5.84
CA LEU A 17 -13.77 15.78 5.23
C LEU A 17 -15.16 15.29 5.70
N ARG A 18 -15.57 15.62 6.93
CA ARG A 18 -16.90 15.29 7.46
C ARG A 18 -17.99 16.23 6.98
N CYS A 19 -17.64 17.47 6.67
CA CYS A 19 -18.58 18.48 6.18
C CYS A 19 -18.89 18.32 4.69
N VAL A 20 -17.99 17.68 3.92
CA VAL A 20 -18.27 17.35 2.51
C VAL A 20 -19.10 16.07 2.45
N ASP A 21 -20.25 16.15 1.77
CA ASP A 21 -21.16 15.02 1.56
C ASP A 21 -20.57 14.08 0.49
N LEU A 22 -19.64 13.23 0.92
CA LEU A 22 -19.01 12.19 0.08
C LEU A 22 -19.73 10.86 0.27
N GLU A 23 -20.06 10.20 -0.84
CA GLU A 23 -20.66 8.86 -0.80
C GLU A 23 -19.72 7.87 -0.11
N TYR A 24 -20.27 6.96 0.69
CA TYR A 24 -19.48 5.86 1.26
C TYR A 24 -18.90 4.98 0.13
N PRO A 25 -17.58 4.65 0.15
CA PRO A 25 -16.59 4.82 1.22
C PRO A 25 -15.61 6.01 1.03
N ASP A 26 -15.95 7.02 0.25
CA ASP A 26 -15.01 8.04 -0.23
C ASP A 26 -14.49 8.96 0.88
N GLY A 27 -15.35 9.36 1.81
CA GLY A 27 -14.93 10.11 3.00
C GLY A 27 -13.94 9.31 3.86
N GLU A 28 -14.20 8.03 4.08
CA GLU A 28 -13.30 7.16 4.85
C GLU A 28 -11.95 6.96 4.15
N LEU A 29 -11.95 6.86 2.82
CA LEU A 29 -10.72 6.73 2.04
C LEU A 29 -9.78 7.93 2.23
N LEU A 30 -10.32 9.15 2.26
CA LEU A 30 -9.54 10.36 2.51
C LEU A 30 -9.16 10.52 3.98
N GLU A 31 -10.04 10.18 4.92
CA GLU A 31 -9.68 10.14 6.35
C GLU A 31 -8.51 9.19 6.58
N CYS A 32 -8.50 8.04 5.91
CA CYS A 32 -7.39 7.10 5.97
C CYS A 32 -6.12 7.61 5.29
N PHE A 33 -6.22 8.31 4.14
CA PHE A 33 -5.07 8.95 3.51
C PHE A 33 -4.37 9.89 4.50
N LEU A 34 -5.13 10.65 5.28
CA LEU A 34 -4.59 11.52 6.34
C LEU A 34 -4.04 10.75 7.54
N ARG A 35 -4.82 9.82 8.10
CA ARG A 35 -4.47 9.16 9.38
C ARG A 35 -3.34 8.15 9.25
N ASP A 36 -3.29 7.42 8.14
CA ASP A 36 -2.32 6.34 7.93
C ASP A 36 -1.09 6.77 7.13
N SER A 37 -0.97 8.06 6.79
CA SER A 37 0.25 8.56 6.17
C SER A 37 1.44 8.55 7.12
N LYS A 38 2.64 8.60 6.53
CA LYS A 38 3.92 8.64 7.26
C LYS A 38 4.02 9.85 8.18
N ASP A 39 3.51 10.99 7.72
CA ASP A 39 3.45 12.25 8.45
C ASP A 39 2.05 12.87 8.29
N PRO A 40 1.11 12.57 9.21
CA PRO A 40 -0.25 13.10 9.16
C PRO A 40 -0.34 14.63 9.20
N LEU A 41 0.63 15.31 9.82
CA LEU A 41 0.64 16.77 9.88
C LEU A 41 1.04 17.36 8.53
N GLN A 42 2.10 16.83 7.91
CA GLN A 42 2.50 17.23 6.57
C GLN A 42 1.40 16.90 5.54
N THR A 43 0.74 15.77 5.70
CA THR A 43 -0.41 15.38 4.86
C THR A 43 -1.59 16.34 5.04
N ALA A 44 -1.89 16.76 6.27
CA ALA A 44 -2.92 17.77 6.51
C ALA A 44 -2.60 19.09 5.81
N ARG A 45 -1.35 19.56 5.89
CA ARG A 45 -0.89 20.76 5.20
C ARG A 45 -0.98 20.63 3.68
N TYR A 46 -0.65 19.46 3.15
CA TYR A 46 -0.80 19.16 1.73
C TYR A 46 -2.26 19.27 1.29
N ILE A 47 -3.19 18.65 2.03
CA ILE A 47 -4.63 18.71 1.73
C ILE A 47 -5.14 20.15 1.80
N LEU A 48 -4.81 20.89 2.87
CA LEU A 48 -5.22 22.29 3.02
C LEU A 48 -4.63 23.18 1.93
N GLY A 49 -3.36 23.00 1.57
CA GLY A 49 -2.71 23.74 0.49
C GLY A 49 -3.33 23.46 -0.87
N ARG A 50 -3.73 22.20 -1.11
CA ARG A 50 -4.36 21.78 -2.37
C ARG A 50 -5.80 22.25 -2.50
N CYS A 51 -6.54 22.39 -1.39
CA CYS A 51 -7.92 22.89 -1.39
C CYS A 51 -8.03 24.42 -1.29
N SER A 52 -6.96 25.13 -0.89
CA SER A 52 -6.98 26.59 -0.73
C SER A 52 -6.78 27.35 -2.06
N ALA A 53 -6.61 26.64 -3.18
CA ALA A 53 -6.33 27.22 -4.49
C ALA A 53 -7.59 27.22 -5.37
N GLU A 54 -8.49 28.18 -5.12
CA GLU A 54 -9.64 28.51 -5.99
C GLU A 54 -10.61 27.34 -6.28
N GLY A 55 -11.29 26.81 -5.24
CA GLY A 55 -12.53 26.05 -5.41
C GLY A 55 -12.63 24.79 -4.55
N ASP A 56 -12.79 24.95 -3.23
CA ASP A 56 -12.73 23.93 -2.17
C ASP A 56 -13.31 22.54 -2.49
N ALA A 57 -14.42 22.44 -3.24
CA ALA A 57 -15.07 21.17 -3.56
C ALA A 57 -14.47 20.44 -4.78
N LEU A 58 -13.98 21.17 -5.79
CA LEU A 58 -13.42 20.58 -7.01
C LEU A 58 -12.03 19.99 -6.75
N ASP A 59 -11.27 20.62 -5.84
CA ASP A 59 -9.92 20.18 -5.47
C ASP A 59 -9.95 18.90 -4.61
N LEU A 60 -10.94 18.76 -3.73
CA LEU A 60 -11.10 17.54 -2.92
C LEU A 60 -11.56 16.35 -3.76
N ALA A 61 -12.47 16.57 -4.71
CA ALA A 61 -12.90 15.53 -5.66
C ALA A 61 -11.72 15.06 -6.53
N THR A 62 -10.85 15.99 -6.95
CA THR A 62 -9.63 15.65 -7.70
C THR A 62 -8.65 14.86 -6.84
N LEU A 63 -8.43 15.28 -5.59
CA LEU A 63 -7.59 14.53 -4.65
C LEU A 63 -8.10 13.10 -4.43
N LEU A 64 -9.41 12.94 -4.23
CA LEU A 64 -10.05 11.63 -4.08
C LEU A 64 -9.89 10.77 -5.33
N PHE A 65 -10.09 11.35 -6.52
CA PHE A 65 -9.91 10.66 -7.79
C PHE A 65 -8.47 10.18 -7.95
N ASP A 66 -7.49 11.04 -7.70
CA ASP A 66 -6.07 10.70 -7.76
C ASP A 66 -5.72 9.61 -6.73
N TRP A 67 -6.26 9.71 -5.52
CA TRP A 67 -6.05 8.72 -4.47
C TRP A 67 -6.60 7.35 -4.86
N LYS A 68 -7.84 7.29 -5.37
CA LYS A 68 -8.42 6.04 -5.89
C LYS A 68 -7.62 5.47 -7.05
N ARG A 69 -7.16 6.32 -7.97
CA ARG A 69 -6.32 5.92 -9.10
C ARG A 69 -5.00 5.33 -8.61
N LEU A 70 -4.35 5.97 -7.64
CA LEU A 70 -3.13 5.46 -7.01
C LEU A 70 -3.36 4.10 -6.33
N ILE A 71 -4.42 3.95 -5.53
CA ILE A 71 -4.79 2.67 -4.90
C ILE A 71 -4.96 1.58 -5.97
N SER A 72 -5.63 1.89 -7.09
CA SER A 72 -5.89 0.94 -8.17
C SER A 72 -4.63 0.39 -8.85
N VAL A 73 -3.50 1.12 -8.75
CA VAL A 73 -2.19 0.65 -9.22
C VAL A 73 -1.68 -0.48 -8.32
N PHE A 74 -1.90 -0.39 -7.01
CA PHE A 74 -1.44 -1.35 -6.01
C PHE A 74 -2.42 -2.49 -5.73
N THR A 75 -3.70 -2.36 -6.07
CA THR A 75 -4.66 -3.46 -5.91
C THR A 75 -4.50 -4.50 -7.02
N TYR A 76 -4.21 -5.73 -6.62
CA TYR A 76 -4.21 -6.89 -7.52
C TYR A 76 -5.61 -7.47 -7.65
N ASP A 77 -6.19 -7.45 -8.86
CA ASP A 77 -7.54 -7.95 -9.13
C ASP A 77 -7.57 -9.38 -9.69
N GLY A 78 -6.42 -10.08 -9.71
CA GLY A 78 -6.32 -11.43 -10.29
C GLY A 78 -6.38 -11.48 -11.82
N SER A 79 -6.85 -10.42 -12.47
CA SER A 79 -7.00 -10.30 -13.93
C SER A 79 -5.69 -9.86 -14.58
N ARG A 80 -4.88 -9.08 -13.84
CA ARG A 80 -3.55 -8.61 -14.26
C ARG A 80 -2.51 -9.73 -14.17
N HIS A 81 -2.53 -10.60 -15.18
CA HIS A 81 -1.43 -11.45 -15.61
C HIS A 81 -0.84 -12.42 -14.55
N PRO A 82 -1.49 -13.57 -14.26
CA PRO A 82 -0.73 -14.70 -13.75
C PRO A 82 0.38 -15.00 -14.78
N SER A 83 1.64 -14.78 -14.41
CA SER A 83 2.77 -15.11 -15.29
C SER A 83 2.59 -16.54 -15.79
N ARG A 84 2.32 -16.70 -17.09
CA ARG A 84 2.12 -18.02 -17.72
C ARG A 84 3.44 -18.74 -17.96
N ASP A 85 4.57 -18.09 -17.65
CA ASP A 85 5.88 -18.71 -17.76
C ASP A 85 6.07 -19.73 -16.65
N GLN A 86 5.93 -20.99 -17.04
CA GLN A 86 6.08 -22.14 -16.15
C GLN A 86 7.48 -22.22 -15.53
N THR A 87 8.49 -21.65 -16.18
CA THR A 87 9.86 -21.57 -15.66
C THR A 87 9.92 -20.62 -14.47
N ILE A 88 9.35 -19.41 -14.62
CA ILE A 88 9.27 -18.41 -13.53
C ILE A 88 8.42 -18.95 -12.37
N ILE A 89 7.26 -19.55 -12.65
CA ILE A 89 6.42 -20.18 -11.61
C ILE A 89 7.22 -21.26 -10.86
N SER A 90 7.98 -22.09 -11.57
CA SER A 90 8.77 -23.16 -10.96
C SER A 90 9.91 -22.61 -10.09
N MET A 91 10.56 -21.53 -10.53
CA MET A 91 11.59 -20.84 -9.75
C MET A 91 10.99 -20.23 -8.47
N ILE A 92 9.84 -19.56 -8.56
CA ILE A 92 9.14 -18.99 -7.41
C ILE A 92 8.71 -20.09 -6.44
N ARG A 93 8.12 -21.18 -6.94
CA ARG A 93 7.74 -22.34 -6.11
C ARG A 93 8.92 -22.96 -5.39
N LYS A 94 10.07 -23.06 -6.07
CA LYS A 94 11.31 -23.57 -5.46
C LYS A 94 11.83 -22.62 -4.38
N ARG A 95 11.86 -21.31 -4.65
CA ARG A 95 12.25 -20.25 -3.70
C ARG A 95 11.39 -20.30 -2.43
N ASP A 96 10.07 -20.39 -2.61
CA ASP A 96 9.09 -20.37 -1.52
C ASP A 96 8.83 -21.76 -0.92
N ARG A 97 9.58 -22.77 -1.35
CA ARG A 97 9.50 -24.17 -0.90
C ARG A 97 8.08 -24.75 -0.99
N GLY A 98 7.32 -24.32 -2.00
CA GLY A 98 5.93 -24.73 -2.19
C GLY A 98 5.00 -24.31 -1.05
N ARG A 99 5.30 -23.23 -0.34
CA ARG A 99 4.50 -22.71 0.78
C ARG A 99 4.05 -21.28 0.52
N CYS A 100 2.89 -20.94 1.06
CA CYS A 100 2.34 -19.60 1.07
C CYS A 100 3.26 -18.66 1.86
N CYS A 101 3.73 -17.57 1.24
CA CYS A 101 4.55 -16.56 1.91
C CYS A 101 3.82 -15.84 3.05
N LEU A 102 2.48 -15.78 3.00
CA LEU A 102 1.67 -15.09 4.00
C LEU A 102 1.32 -15.98 5.19
N THR A 103 0.99 -17.27 4.94
CA THR A 103 0.45 -18.17 5.96
C THR A 103 1.37 -19.34 6.31
N GLY A 104 2.45 -19.56 5.55
CA GLY A 104 3.34 -20.72 5.69
C GLY A 104 2.72 -22.05 5.24
N LEU A 105 1.45 -22.06 4.81
CA LEU A 105 0.74 -23.28 4.43
C LEU A 105 1.09 -23.73 3.02
N GLY A 106 1.17 -25.05 2.80
CA GLY A 106 1.39 -25.65 1.48
C GLY A 106 0.15 -25.61 0.57
N HIS A 107 0.27 -26.27 -0.58
CA HIS A 107 -0.83 -26.44 -1.54
C HIS A 107 -2.03 -27.16 -0.93
N SER A 108 -3.23 -26.72 -1.30
CA SER A 108 -4.52 -27.36 -1.00
C SER A 108 -5.36 -27.38 -2.27
N VAL A 109 -6.14 -28.45 -2.48
CA VAL A 109 -7.07 -28.56 -3.62
C VAL A 109 -8.12 -27.44 -3.58
N TRP A 110 -8.61 -27.12 -2.38
CA TRP A 110 -9.65 -26.09 -2.16
C TRP A 110 -9.09 -24.67 -2.06
N ASP A 111 -7.78 -24.55 -1.82
CA ASP A 111 -7.11 -23.27 -1.65
C ASP A 111 -5.70 -23.35 -2.25
N PRO A 112 -5.63 -23.35 -3.60
CA PRO A 112 -4.38 -23.60 -4.30
C PRO A 112 -3.41 -22.43 -4.13
N LEU A 113 -2.12 -22.76 -4.24
CA LEU A 113 -1.07 -21.76 -4.32
C LEU A 113 -1.06 -21.11 -5.71
N ILE A 114 -1.13 -19.80 -5.72
CA ILE A 114 -1.04 -18.93 -6.89
C ILE A 114 0.16 -18.00 -6.76
N VAL A 115 0.62 -17.50 -7.90
CA VAL A 115 1.70 -16.52 -7.97
C VAL A 115 1.06 -15.14 -8.09
N VAL A 116 1.37 -14.25 -7.16
CA VAL A 116 0.86 -12.86 -7.14
C VAL A 116 2.01 -11.87 -7.19
N PRO A 117 1.91 -10.76 -7.92
CA PRO A 117 2.91 -9.71 -7.88
C PRO A 117 2.92 -9.03 -6.52
N LEU A 118 4.13 -8.67 -6.07
CA LEU A 118 4.41 -7.91 -4.85
C LEU A 118 4.22 -6.43 -5.09
N LEU A 119 4.88 -5.93 -6.13
CA LEU A 119 4.78 -4.57 -6.61
C LEU A 119 4.16 -4.56 -8.01
N PRO A 120 3.48 -3.48 -8.38
CA PRO A 120 2.98 -3.29 -9.74
C PRO A 120 4.13 -3.45 -10.75
N THR A 121 4.06 -4.48 -11.60
CA THR A 121 5.19 -4.85 -12.49
C THR A 121 5.27 -3.95 -13.73
N GLU A 122 4.14 -3.39 -14.14
CA GLU A 122 4.03 -2.39 -15.23
C GLU A 122 3.84 -0.96 -14.69
N GLY A 123 3.71 -0.81 -13.36
CA GLY A 123 2.94 0.26 -12.74
C GLY A 123 3.71 1.36 -12.02
N PHE A 124 4.99 1.59 -12.33
CA PHE A 124 5.64 2.85 -11.92
C PHE A 124 5.78 3.86 -13.07
N GLN A 125 5.06 3.64 -14.18
CA GLN A 125 4.67 4.74 -15.08
C GLN A 125 3.44 5.45 -14.52
N ILE A 126 3.53 5.85 -13.25
CA ILE A 126 2.48 6.66 -12.66
C ILE A 126 2.80 8.12 -12.98
N ASP A 127 1.77 8.91 -13.25
CA ASP A 127 1.94 10.32 -13.53
C ASP A 127 2.63 11.03 -12.36
N LYS A 128 3.30 12.14 -12.63
CA LYS A 128 4.09 12.89 -11.65
C LYS A 128 3.26 13.25 -10.41
N GLU A 129 1.99 13.56 -10.62
CA GLU A 129 1.01 13.94 -9.60
C GLU A 129 0.73 12.77 -8.64
N LEU A 130 0.69 11.54 -9.15
CA LEU A 130 0.49 10.35 -8.33
C LEU A 130 1.77 9.91 -7.61
N HIS A 131 2.95 10.19 -8.18
CA HIS A 131 4.22 10.04 -7.45
C HIS A 131 4.31 11.00 -6.28
N GLU A 132 3.91 12.26 -6.47
CA GLU A 132 3.83 13.24 -5.38
C GLU A 132 2.86 12.74 -4.30
N LEU A 133 1.65 12.36 -4.68
CA LEU A 133 0.63 11.87 -3.75
C LEU A 133 1.11 10.63 -2.97
N LEU A 134 1.79 9.70 -3.65
CA LEU A 134 2.38 8.52 -3.02
C LEU A 134 3.49 8.94 -2.04
N GLY A 135 4.34 9.90 -2.41
CA GLY A 135 5.40 10.45 -1.57
C GLY A 135 4.89 11.15 -0.31
N ILE A 136 3.76 11.87 -0.41
CA ILE A 136 3.05 12.42 0.76
C ILE A 136 2.61 11.28 1.69
N PHE A 137 2.02 10.22 1.13
CA PHE A 137 1.48 9.12 1.92
C PHE A 137 2.58 8.28 2.61
N ILE A 138 3.62 7.85 1.89
CA ILE A 138 4.62 6.89 2.41
C ILE A 138 5.94 7.54 2.84
N GLY A 139 6.14 8.82 2.50
CA GLY A 139 7.38 9.56 2.69
C GLY A 139 8.36 9.43 1.50
N PRO A 140 9.18 10.46 1.25
CA PRO A 140 10.06 10.54 0.08
C PRO A 140 11.12 9.43 0.05
N SER A 141 11.72 9.09 1.19
CA SER A 141 12.76 8.06 1.25
C SER A 141 12.24 6.67 0.87
N LEU A 142 11.01 6.34 1.26
CA LEU A 142 10.39 5.07 0.92
C LEU A 142 9.92 5.07 -0.55
N LEU A 143 9.45 6.20 -1.07
CA LEU A 143 9.14 6.38 -2.49
C LEU A 143 10.38 6.15 -3.37
N ASP A 144 11.50 6.81 -3.07
CA ASP A 144 12.75 6.67 -3.83
C ASP A 144 13.22 5.22 -3.85
N TRP A 145 13.20 4.57 -2.69
CA TRP A 145 13.52 3.16 -2.58
C TRP A 145 12.59 2.28 -3.42
N LEU A 146 11.29 2.56 -3.38
CA LEU A 146 10.27 1.79 -4.09
C LEU A 146 10.48 1.89 -5.61
N LEU A 147 10.74 3.09 -6.11
CA LEU A 147 11.05 3.36 -7.52
C LEU A 147 12.34 2.65 -7.96
N LEU A 148 13.41 2.75 -7.17
CA LEU A 148 14.68 2.06 -7.44
C LEU A 148 14.53 0.53 -7.45
N LYS A 149 13.72 0.00 -6.53
CA LYS A 149 13.47 -1.45 -6.43
C LYS A 149 12.60 -1.95 -7.56
N ALA A 150 11.50 -1.28 -7.87
CA ALA A 150 10.62 -1.67 -8.96
C ALA A 150 11.38 -1.75 -10.30
N ALA A 151 12.30 -0.82 -10.55
CA ALA A 151 13.13 -0.82 -11.75
C ALA A 151 14.16 -1.97 -11.82
N SER A 152 14.51 -2.59 -10.69
CA SER A 152 15.59 -3.59 -10.59
C SER A 152 15.14 -5.01 -10.26
N LEU A 153 13.88 -5.21 -9.87
CA LEU A 153 13.36 -6.51 -9.50
C LEU A 153 13.13 -7.38 -10.74
N ARG A 154 13.72 -8.57 -10.75
CA ARG A 154 13.37 -9.61 -11.70
C ARG A 154 11.95 -10.14 -11.42
N PRO A 155 11.23 -10.69 -12.41
CA PRO A 155 9.90 -11.25 -12.21
C PRO A 155 9.83 -12.22 -11.02
N GLU A 156 10.77 -13.14 -10.88
CA GLU A 156 10.82 -14.10 -9.77
C GLU A 156 11.06 -13.47 -8.39
N GLN A 157 11.54 -12.22 -8.32
CA GLN A 157 11.73 -11.47 -7.07
C GLN A 157 10.52 -10.60 -6.75
N ASN A 158 9.80 -10.12 -7.77
CA ASN A 158 8.61 -9.30 -7.62
C ASN A 158 7.32 -10.09 -7.47
N HIS A 159 7.38 -11.39 -7.20
CA HIS A 159 6.19 -12.21 -7.01
C HIS A 159 6.28 -13.04 -5.73
N TRP A 160 5.13 -13.32 -5.13
CA TRP A 160 4.96 -14.25 -4.02
C TRP A 160 4.13 -15.46 -4.44
N LEU A 161 4.48 -16.61 -3.88
CA LEU A 161 3.58 -17.76 -3.83
C LEU A 161 2.64 -17.61 -2.65
N VAL A 162 1.34 -17.48 -2.89
CA VAL A 162 0.34 -17.32 -1.84
C VAL A 162 -0.85 -18.25 -2.07
N ARG A 163 -1.59 -18.58 -1.02
CA ARG A 163 -2.89 -19.23 -1.17
C ARG A 163 -3.89 -18.29 -1.82
N ARG A 164 -4.81 -18.83 -2.63
CA ARG A 164 -5.86 -18.03 -3.28
C ARG A 164 -6.68 -17.23 -2.26
N SER A 165 -7.05 -17.84 -1.15
CA SER A 165 -7.76 -17.15 -0.05
C SER A 165 -6.94 -16.00 0.54
N ALA A 166 -5.64 -16.22 0.75
CA ALA A 166 -4.74 -15.22 1.29
C ALA A 166 -4.49 -14.07 0.30
N ALA A 167 -4.44 -14.35 -1.00
CA ALA A 167 -4.39 -13.33 -2.04
C ALA A 167 -5.66 -12.48 -2.07
N ALA A 168 -6.84 -13.11 -1.97
CA ALA A 168 -8.11 -12.40 -1.91
C ALA A 168 -8.19 -11.51 -0.67
N ALA A 169 -7.80 -12.03 0.49
CA ALA A 169 -7.77 -11.25 1.72
C ALA A 169 -6.70 -10.13 1.66
N LEU A 170 -5.57 -10.34 0.98
CA LEU A 170 -4.59 -9.29 0.70
C LEU A 170 -5.18 -8.17 -0.17
N ALA A 171 -5.82 -8.53 -1.28
CA ALA A 171 -6.49 -7.58 -2.18
C ALA A 171 -7.69 -6.85 -1.53
N GLN A 172 -8.21 -7.38 -0.42
CA GLN A 172 -9.28 -6.78 0.37
C GLN A 172 -8.77 -5.96 1.57
N GLY A 173 -7.46 -5.91 1.82
CA GLY A 173 -6.89 -5.10 2.91
C GLY A 173 -6.74 -5.75 4.27
N PHE A 174 -6.99 -7.05 4.38
CA PHE A 174 -6.87 -7.75 5.67
C PHE A 174 -5.43 -7.85 6.18
N PHE A 175 -4.46 -7.51 5.32
CA PHE A 175 -3.04 -7.56 5.59
C PHE A 175 -2.47 -6.15 5.73
N ARG A 176 -1.62 -5.97 6.76
CA ARG A 176 -0.79 -4.78 6.92
C ARG A 176 0.67 -5.06 6.72
N PHE A 177 1.27 -4.31 5.80
CA PHE A 177 2.71 -4.35 5.54
C PHE A 177 3.43 -3.31 6.35
N ILE A 178 4.66 -3.64 6.71
CA ILE A 178 5.47 -2.79 7.57
C ILE A 178 6.86 -2.80 6.97
N PHE A 179 7.32 -1.61 6.57
CA PHE A 179 8.70 -1.39 6.13
C PHE A 179 9.51 -0.89 7.32
N GLU A 180 10.68 -1.50 7.56
CA GLU A 180 11.62 -1.08 8.60
C GLU A 180 12.78 -0.29 7.97
N ASP A 181 13.10 0.87 8.54
CA ASP A 181 14.32 1.63 8.23
C ASP A 181 15.52 0.97 8.92
N GLY A 182 16.01 -0.11 8.31
CA GLY A 182 17.23 -0.80 8.69
C GLY A 182 18.45 -0.18 8.00
N LEU A 183 19.07 0.79 8.66
CA LEU A 183 20.32 1.46 8.28
C LEU A 183 21.44 0.50 7.82
N GLN A 184 22.15 0.95 6.77
CA GLN A 184 23.56 0.69 6.45
C GLN A 184 23.98 -0.78 6.26
N HIS A 185 24.27 -1.12 5.00
CA HIS A 185 24.94 -2.34 4.52
C HIS A 185 24.06 -3.61 4.54
N GLY A 186 23.22 -3.73 3.51
CA GLY A 186 22.54 -4.98 3.15
C GLY A 186 21.07 -4.98 3.54
N TRP A 187 20.24 -4.35 2.70
CA TRP A 187 18.78 -4.34 2.82
C TRP A 187 18.21 -5.77 2.75
N ARG A 188 17.97 -6.39 3.91
CA ARG A 188 17.16 -7.62 4.00
C ARG A 188 15.70 -7.23 4.09
N HIS A 189 14.93 -7.59 3.08
CA HIS A 189 13.49 -7.40 3.07
C HIS A 189 12.82 -8.36 4.07
N ASN A 190 12.42 -7.85 5.24
CA ASN A 190 11.56 -8.57 6.18
C ASN A 190 10.17 -7.94 6.10
N PHE A 191 9.19 -8.68 5.57
CA PHE A 191 7.79 -8.27 5.58
C PHE A 191 7.11 -8.93 6.77
N ALA A 192 6.61 -8.12 7.71
CA ALA A 192 5.71 -8.57 8.76
C ALA A 192 4.26 -8.33 8.34
N ILE A 193 3.39 -9.29 8.66
CA ILE A 193 1.98 -9.29 8.31
C ILE A 193 1.17 -9.39 9.59
N HIS A 194 0.19 -8.50 9.75
CA HIS A 194 -0.85 -8.60 10.79
C HIS A 194 -2.23 -8.74 10.17
N HIS A 195 -3.08 -9.51 10.83
CA HIS A 195 -4.48 -9.74 10.46
C HIS A 195 -5.37 -8.65 11.09
N LYS A 196 -6.18 -7.95 10.29
CA LYS A 196 -7.22 -7.02 10.79
C LYS A 196 -8.55 -7.72 11.07
N GLU A 197 -9.31 -7.24 12.05
CA GLU A 197 -10.72 -7.58 12.22
C GLU A 197 -11.57 -6.72 11.28
N GLY A 198 -12.03 -7.31 10.17
CA GLY A 198 -12.99 -6.69 9.23
C GLY A 198 -12.38 -6.07 7.95
N PRO A 199 -13.12 -6.06 6.82
CA PRO A 199 -12.71 -5.48 5.54
C PRO A 199 -12.99 -3.98 5.52
N ILE A 200 -12.32 -3.19 6.36
CA ILE A 200 -12.37 -1.73 6.23
C ILE A 200 -11.06 -1.31 5.58
N LEU A 201 -11.12 -1.30 4.25
CA LEU A 201 -10.28 -0.58 3.29
C LEU A 201 -8.87 -1.15 3.03
N SER A 202 -8.73 -1.66 1.81
CA SER A 202 -7.53 -2.23 1.18
C SER A 202 -6.32 -1.31 1.05
N ALA A 203 -6.43 -0.02 1.40
CA ALA A 203 -5.41 0.97 1.10
C ALA A 203 -4.54 1.37 2.29
N CYS A 204 -4.97 1.08 3.53
CA CYS A 204 -4.56 1.88 4.70
C CYS A 204 -3.65 1.10 5.65
N SER A 205 -2.90 0.17 5.07
CA SER A 205 -2.18 -0.84 5.83
C SER A 205 -0.67 -0.73 5.60
N PHE A 206 -0.12 0.42 6.01
CA PHE A 206 1.31 0.59 6.24
C PHE A 206 1.58 1.05 7.69
N HIS A 207 2.43 0.29 8.40
CA HIS A 207 3.07 0.55 9.72
C HIS A 207 2.57 -0.17 11.00
N ARG A 208 3.60 -0.70 11.71
CA ARG A 208 3.78 -1.19 13.12
C ARG A 208 3.85 -2.71 13.46
N LEU A 209 5.11 -3.16 13.68
CA LEU A 209 5.74 -4.32 14.36
C LEU A 209 5.03 -5.68 14.60
N ARG A 210 5.55 -6.79 14.02
CA ARG A 210 6.35 -7.86 14.69
C ARG A 210 6.80 -8.92 13.67
N ARG A 211 8.07 -9.35 13.79
CA ARG A 211 8.85 -10.27 12.93
C ARG A 211 8.09 -11.43 12.26
N PHE A 212 8.26 -11.55 10.93
CA PHE A 212 8.43 -12.85 10.26
C PHE A 212 9.53 -12.76 9.21
N SER A 213 10.44 -13.74 9.22
CA SER A 213 11.52 -13.86 8.25
C SER A 213 11.27 -15.13 7.43
N CYS A 214 10.95 -14.98 6.15
CA CYS A 214 10.98 -16.12 5.22
C CYS A 214 12.45 -16.41 4.89
N ARG A 215 12.94 -17.58 5.33
CA ARG A 215 14.25 -18.16 4.98
C ARG A 215 14.15 -19.14 3.82
#